data_AF-A0A1W9L7P7-F1
#
_entry.id   AF-A0A1W9L7P7-F1
#
_cell.length_a   1.000
_cell.length_b   1.000
_cell.length_c   1.000
_cell.angle_alpha   90.00
_cell.angle_beta   90.00
_cell.angle_gamma   90.00
#
_symmetry.space_group_name_H-M   'P 1'
#
loop_
_entity.id
_entity.type
_entity.pdbx_description
1 polymer ?
#
loop_
_entity_poly.entity_id
_entity_poly.type
_entity_poly.pdbx_seq_one_letter_code
_entity_poly.pdbx_strand_id
1 'polypeptide(L)'
;MIGAYYFQPEQACIIVDCGTAITLDVLGPTGHHLGGLIVPGLTAMQRALQNQVPALSFFEGIAESCQDVTLLARDTQSGMRLGIFYTVIGFIEYVKGTLEKLETNVQFTLIITGGNAPTLLPLLHSPYQHIPDLVLRGLLTIVDKNL
;
A
#
# COMPACT_ATOMS: atom_id res chain seq x y z
N MET A 1 -3.38 5.55 -11.39
CA MET A 1 -2.95 6.93 -11.75
C MET A 1 -4.08 7.81 -12.25
N ILE A 2 -4.75 7.50 -13.36
CA ILE A 2 -5.83 8.37 -13.91
C ILE A 2 -6.95 8.63 -12.88
N GLY A 3 -7.43 7.60 -12.19
CA GLY A 3 -8.40 7.78 -11.12
C GLY A 3 -7.90 8.75 -10.04
N ALA A 4 -6.67 8.57 -9.56
CA ALA A 4 -6.08 9.45 -8.55
C ALA A 4 -5.98 10.90 -9.02
N TYR A 5 -5.48 11.13 -10.24
CA TYR A 5 -5.41 12.46 -10.84
C TYR A 5 -6.78 13.14 -10.95
N TYR A 6 -7.82 12.37 -11.30
CA TYR A 6 -9.16 12.90 -11.44
C TYR A 6 -9.81 13.28 -10.09
N PHE A 7 -9.60 12.48 -9.04
CA PHE A 7 -10.18 12.77 -7.70
C PHE A 7 -9.33 13.72 -6.86
N GLN A 8 -8.05 13.88 -7.20
CA GLN A 8 -7.12 14.81 -6.57
C GLN A 8 -6.49 15.73 -7.62
N PRO A 9 -7.29 16.60 -8.28
CA PRO A 9 -6.76 17.49 -9.31
C PRO A 9 -5.75 18.45 -8.69
N GLU A 10 -4.67 18.70 -9.43
CA GLU A 10 -3.59 19.62 -9.06
C GLU A 10 -2.82 19.27 -7.77
N GLN A 11 -3.02 18.06 -7.24
CA GLN A 11 -2.33 17.57 -6.04
C GLN A 11 -1.32 16.48 -6.38
N ALA A 12 -0.18 16.51 -5.69
CA ALA A 12 0.75 15.40 -5.72
C ALA A 12 0.19 14.23 -4.91
N CYS A 13 0.30 13.02 -5.44
CA CYS A 13 -0.26 11.81 -4.82
C CYS A 13 0.80 10.73 -4.70
N ILE A 14 0.75 9.99 -3.59
CA ILE A 14 1.40 8.69 -3.46
C ILE A 14 0.28 7.66 -3.49
N ILE A 15 0.26 6.82 -4.52
CA ILE A 15 -0.76 5.79 -4.70
C ILE A 15 -0.16 4.44 -4.35
N VAL A 16 -0.75 3.75 -3.38
CA VAL A 16 -0.34 2.40 -2.97
C VAL A 16 -1.45 1.41 -3.32
N ASP A 17 -1.17 0.47 -4.20
CA ASP A 17 -2.08 -0.65 -4.50
C ASP A 17 -1.63 -1.91 -3.74
N CYS A 18 -2.42 -2.32 -2.75
CA CYS A 18 -2.17 -3.48 -1.91
C CYS A 18 -2.74 -4.75 -2.55
N GLY A 19 -2.22 -5.15 -3.71
CA GLY A 19 -2.65 -6.33 -4.47
C GLY A 19 -1.75 -7.56 -4.29
N THR A 20 -1.67 -8.38 -5.35
CA THR A 20 -0.76 -9.54 -5.46
C THR A 20 0.70 -9.13 -5.34
N ALA A 21 1.05 -8.02 -5.98
CA ALA A 21 2.21 -7.20 -5.65
C ALA A 21 1.69 -5.93 -4.95
N ILE A 22 2.53 -5.34 -4.11
CA ILE A 22 2.28 -3.99 -3.63
C ILE A 22 3.03 -3.03 -4.55
N THR A 23 2.31 -2.11 -5.17
CA THR A 23 2.92 -1.03 -5.96
C THR A 23 2.76 0.29 -5.25
N LEU A 24 3.75 1.16 -5.39
CA LEU A 24 3.70 2.54 -4.94
C LEU A 24 4.06 3.41 -6.13
N ASP A 25 3.15 4.25 -6.58
CA ASP A 25 3.35 5.19 -7.68
C ASP A 25 3.25 6.63 -7.18
N VAL A 26 4.14 7.49 -7.65
CA VAL A 26 4.16 8.91 -7.28
C VAL A 26 3.67 9.74 -8.45
N LEU A 27 2.66 10.56 -8.21
CA LEU A 27 2.12 11.53 -9.15
C LEU A 27 2.50 12.93 -8.68
N GLY A 28 3.09 13.73 -9.57
CA GLY A 28 3.34 15.15 -9.30
C GLY A 28 2.07 16.00 -9.39
N PRO A 29 2.11 17.28 -8.96
CA PRO A 29 0.94 18.16 -8.95
C PRO A 29 0.39 18.44 -10.35
N THR A 30 1.22 18.33 -11.39
CA THR A 30 0.82 18.52 -12.78
C THR A 30 0.29 17.24 -13.45
N GLY A 31 0.10 16.16 -12.69
CA GLY A 31 -0.40 14.88 -13.22
C GLY A 31 0.64 14.02 -13.90
N HIS A 32 1.93 14.37 -13.84
CA HIS A 32 3.02 13.54 -14.36
C HIS A 32 3.38 12.42 -13.39
N HIS A 33 3.58 11.21 -13.91
CA HIS A 33 4.11 10.09 -13.13
C HIS A 33 5.60 10.31 -12.88
N LEU A 34 5.97 10.42 -11.60
CA LEU A 34 7.35 10.66 -11.15
C LEU A 34 8.13 9.36 -10.93
N GLY A 35 7.48 8.21 -11.15
CA GLY A 35 8.04 6.87 -10.95
C GLY A 35 7.33 6.11 -9.83
N GLY A 36 7.87 4.94 -9.50
CA GLY A 36 7.27 4.05 -8.52
C GLY A 36 8.17 2.90 -8.09
N LEU A 37 7.66 2.11 -7.16
CA LEU A 37 8.32 0.97 -6.53
C LEU A 37 7.37 -0.22 -6.51
N ILE A 38 7.92 -1.42 -6.64
CA ILE A 38 7.14 -2.67 -6.61
C ILE A 38 7.78 -3.60 -5.59
N VAL A 39 6.99 -4.09 -4.65
CA VAL A 39 7.40 -5.08 -3.65
C VAL A 39 6.43 -6.27 -3.64
N PRO A 40 6.83 -7.44 -3.13
CA PRO A 40 5.92 -8.58 -3.03
C PRO A 40 4.68 -8.23 -2.20
N GLY A 41 3.50 -8.74 -2.57
CA GLY A 41 2.30 -8.62 -1.74
C GLY A 41 2.37 -9.50 -0.50
N LEU A 42 1.43 -9.31 0.43
CA LEU A 42 1.42 -9.99 1.74
C LEU A 42 1.51 -11.51 1.61
N THR A 43 0.67 -12.09 0.74
CA THR A 43 0.66 -13.55 0.49
C THR A 43 1.95 -14.04 -0.16
N ALA A 44 2.58 -13.23 -1.01
CA ALA A 44 3.86 -13.59 -1.63
C ALA A 44 4.99 -13.60 -0.59
N MET A 45 5.03 -12.61 0.31
CA MET A 45 5.99 -12.58 1.42
C MET A 45 5.80 -13.77 2.35
N GLN A 46 4.55 -14.09 2.71
CA GLN A 46 4.23 -15.26 3.53
C GLN A 46 4.73 -16.55 2.88
N ARG A 47 4.39 -16.78 1.60
CA ARG A 47 4.80 -18.00 0.87
C ARG A 47 6.32 -18.11 0.77
N ALA A 48 7.03 -17.00 0.59
CA ALA A 48 8.48 -17.01 0.56
C ALA A 48 9.07 -17.54 1.88
N LEU A 49 8.55 -17.11 3.03
CA LEU A 49 8.99 -17.60 4.34
C LEU A 49 8.61 -19.07 4.57
N GLN A 50 7.39 -19.47 4.21
CA GLN A 50 6.95 -20.87 4.33
C GLN A 50 7.80 -21.83 3.49
N ASN A 51 8.17 -21.41 2.28
CA ASN A 51 8.96 -22.22 1.36
C ASN A 51 10.43 -22.35 1.79
N GLN A 52 11.00 -21.31 2.41
CA GLN A 52 12.42 -21.30 2.80
C GLN A 52 12.66 -21.76 4.23
N VAL A 53 11.66 -21.71 5.11
CA VAL A 53 11.79 -22.04 6.52
C VAL A 53 10.77 -23.14 6.87
N PRO A 54 11.17 -24.43 6.85
CA PRO A 54 10.25 -25.56 7.08
C PRO A 54 9.45 -25.48 8.39
N ALA A 55 10.03 -24.88 9.43
CA ALA A 55 9.36 -24.67 10.71
C ALA A 55 8.16 -23.70 10.67
N LEU A 56 8.00 -22.92 9.58
CA LEU A 56 6.92 -21.94 9.39
C LEU A 56 5.78 -22.44 8.48
N SER A 57 5.84 -23.71 8.05
CA SER A 57 4.96 -24.28 7.01
C SER A 57 3.47 -24.35 7.38
N PHE A 58 3.12 -24.31 8.68
CA PHE A 58 1.73 -24.50 9.16
C PHE A 58 0.91 -23.20 9.31
N PHE A 59 1.33 -22.09 8.72
CA PHE A 59 0.64 -20.81 8.85
C PHE A 59 -0.54 -20.68 7.86
N GLU A 60 -1.78 -20.70 8.37
CA GLU A 60 -2.99 -20.46 7.58
C GLU A 60 -3.33 -18.96 7.54
N GLY A 61 -3.33 -18.37 6.34
CA GLY A 61 -3.96 -17.08 6.03
C GLY A 61 -3.34 -15.81 6.65
N ILE A 62 -2.91 -14.87 5.80
CA ILE A 62 -2.48 -13.51 6.23
C ILE A 62 -3.63 -12.51 6.37
N ALA A 63 -4.87 -12.91 6.02
CA ALA A 63 -5.99 -12.00 5.80
C ALA A 63 -6.84 -11.70 7.05
N GLU A 64 -6.47 -12.21 8.23
CA GLU A 64 -7.21 -11.90 9.45
C GLU A 64 -7.03 -10.43 9.85
N SER A 65 -8.14 -9.78 10.20
CA SER A 65 -8.14 -8.36 10.53
C SER A 65 -7.34 -8.10 11.81
N CYS A 66 -6.48 -7.10 11.74
CA CYS A 66 -5.65 -6.60 12.82
C CYS A 66 -6.44 -5.75 13.82
N GLN A 67 -7.40 -6.35 14.55
CA GLN A 67 -8.18 -5.61 15.56
C GLN A 67 -7.45 -5.40 16.89
N ASP A 68 -6.46 -6.24 17.23
CA ASP A 68 -5.67 -6.14 18.47
C ASP A 68 -4.16 -6.32 18.18
N VAL A 69 -3.54 -5.31 17.57
CA VAL A 69 -2.13 -5.42 17.18
C VAL A 69 -1.19 -4.88 18.25
N THR A 70 -0.40 -5.78 18.83
CA THR A 70 0.77 -5.42 19.63
C THR A 70 1.97 -5.17 18.72
N LEU A 71 2.87 -4.26 19.12
CA LEU A 71 4.09 -3.97 18.35
C LEU A 71 5.00 -5.20 18.18
N LEU A 72 5.10 -6.02 19.22
CA LEU A 72 5.94 -7.21 19.25
C LEU A 72 5.09 -8.44 19.54
N ALA A 73 5.31 -9.50 18.76
CA ALA A 73 4.71 -10.81 18.99
C ALA A 73 5.49 -11.60 20.04
N ARG A 74 4.83 -12.61 20.62
CA ARG A 74 5.43 -13.56 21.58
C ARG A 74 5.50 -14.99 21.07
N ASP A 75 5.04 -15.22 19.84
CA ASP A 75 5.10 -16.49 19.14
C ASP A 75 5.54 -16.26 17.68
N THR A 76 6.07 -17.32 17.08
CA THR A 76 6.69 -17.26 15.74
C THR A 76 5.69 -16.91 14.64
N GLN A 77 4.46 -17.42 14.74
CA GLN A 77 3.40 -17.21 13.75
C GLN A 77 2.98 -15.74 13.72
N SER A 78 2.68 -15.17 14.88
CA SER A 78 2.38 -13.75 15.02
C SER A 78 3.59 -12.88 14.64
N GLY A 79 4.80 -13.31 15.00
CA GLY A 79 6.04 -12.58 14.66
C GLY A 79 6.25 -12.47 13.15
N MET A 80 6.04 -13.57 12.42
CA MET A 80 6.07 -13.58 10.96
C MET A 80 5.00 -12.64 10.37
N ARG A 81 3.75 -12.76 10.84
CA ARG A 81 2.63 -11.93 10.36
C ARG A 81 2.88 -10.44 10.59
N LEU A 82 3.26 -10.05 11.81
CA LEU A 82 3.60 -8.65 12.14
C LEU A 82 4.80 -8.16 11.34
N GLY A 83 5.82 -8.99 11.15
CA GLY A 83 6.99 -8.65 10.33
C GLY A 83 6.59 -8.31 8.88
N ILE A 84 5.72 -9.10 8.27
CA ILE A 84 5.20 -8.84 6.93
C ILE A 84 4.39 -7.52 6.90
N PHE A 85 3.48 -7.31 7.84
CA PHE A 85 2.69 -6.07 7.89
C PHE A 85 3.58 -4.84 8.09
N TYR A 86 4.47 -4.86 9.08
CA TYR A 86 5.37 -3.75 9.37
C TYR A 86 6.40 -3.50 8.26
N THR A 87 6.74 -4.52 7.46
CA THR A 87 7.55 -4.30 6.24
C THR A 87 6.82 -3.39 5.27
N VAL A 88 5.52 -3.63 5.03
CA VAL A 88 4.72 -2.81 4.11
C VAL A 88 4.43 -1.44 4.69
N ILE A 89 4.03 -1.36 5.95
CA ILE A 89 3.79 -0.08 6.63
C ILE A 89 5.08 0.76 6.65
N GLY A 90 6.20 0.15 7.07
CA GLY A 90 7.50 0.82 7.07
C GLY A 90 7.93 1.28 5.68
N PHE A 91 7.68 0.48 4.65
CA PHE A 91 7.91 0.87 3.26
C PHE A 91 7.11 2.11 2.86
N ILE A 92 5.80 2.12 3.11
CA ILE A 92 4.93 3.27 2.77
C ILE A 92 5.36 4.53 3.52
N GLU A 93 5.53 4.43 4.85
CA GLU A 93 5.88 5.55 5.71
C GLU A 93 7.29 6.09 5.40
N TYR A 94 8.25 5.20 5.14
CA TYR A 94 9.61 5.60 4.77
C TYR A 94 9.63 6.35 3.44
N VAL A 95 8.94 5.82 2.42
CA VAL A 95 8.91 6.46 1.09
C VAL A 95 8.21 7.80 1.16
N LYS A 96 7.03 7.89 1.81
CA LYS A 96 6.32 9.16 2.01
C LYS A 96 7.17 10.19 2.75
N GLY A 97 7.72 9.82 3.91
CA GLY A 97 8.54 10.73 4.71
C GLY A 97 9.85 11.13 4.03
N THR A 98 10.39 10.29 3.15
CA THR A 98 11.57 10.64 2.34
C THR A 98 11.20 11.61 1.22
N LEU A 99 10.10 11.35 0.50
CA LEU A 99 9.61 12.25 -0.55
C LEU A 99 9.29 13.65 -0.01
N GLU A 100 8.61 13.74 1.13
CA GLU A 100 8.27 15.04 1.75
C GLU A 100 9.51 15.82 2.22
N LYS A 101 10.61 15.13 2.52
CA LYS A 101 11.89 15.78 2.85
C LYS A 101 12.65 16.26 1.62
N LEU A 102 12.56 15.54 0.51
CA LEU A 102 13.22 15.90 -0.75
C LEU A 102 12.45 17.01 -1.48
N GLU A 103 11.12 16.96 -1.43
CA GLU A 103 10.20 17.87 -2.10
C GLU A 103 9.50 18.77 -1.07
N THR A 104 10.28 19.61 -0.39
CA THR A 104 9.84 20.37 0.81
C THR A 104 8.66 21.32 0.60
N ASN A 105 8.35 21.67 -0.65
CA ASN A 105 7.22 22.53 -1.02
C ASN A 105 6.03 21.76 -1.62
N VAL A 106 6.06 20.43 -1.56
CA VAL A 106 5.01 19.56 -2.13
C VAL A 106 4.40 18.71 -1.03
N GLN A 107 3.08 18.86 -0.84
CA GLN A 107 2.32 17.98 0.02
C GLN A 107 1.78 16.79 -0.79
N PHE A 108 2.04 15.58 -0.32
CA PHE A 108 1.58 14.35 -0.98
C PHE A 108 0.35 13.76 -0.28
N THR A 109 -0.74 13.63 -1.03
CA THR A 109 -1.93 12.87 -0.60
C THR A 109 -1.64 11.37 -0.75
N LEU A 110 -1.70 10.63 0.37
CA LEU A 110 -1.54 9.18 0.37
C LEU A 110 -2.88 8.52 0.03
N ILE A 111 -2.93 7.79 -1.08
CA ILE A 111 -4.09 7.03 -1.55
C ILE A 111 -3.76 5.55 -1.42
N ILE A 112 -4.61 4.79 -0.73
CA ILE A 112 -4.49 3.35 -0.59
C ILE A 112 -5.64 2.67 -1.35
N THR A 113 -5.33 1.61 -2.08
CA THR A 113 -6.29 0.76 -2.78
C THR A 113 -5.85 -0.71 -2.73
N GLY A 114 -6.56 -1.60 -3.40
CA GLY A 114 -6.22 -3.01 -3.51
C GLY A 114 -6.87 -3.89 -2.43
N GLY A 115 -6.99 -5.18 -2.74
CA GLY A 115 -7.76 -6.13 -1.92
C GLY A 115 -7.18 -6.39 -0.52
N ASN A 116 -5.86 -6.24 -0.34
CA ASN A 116 -5.21 -6.42 0.97
C ASN A 116 -5.13 -5.11 1.77
N ALA A 117 -5.62 -3.98 1.25
CA ALA A 117 -5.59 -2.72 1.97
C ALA A 117 -6.26 -2.81 3.35
N PRO A 118 -7.49 -3.36 3.52
CA PRO A 118 -8.18 -3.37 4.80
C PRO A 118 -7.39 -4.05 5.94
N THR A 119 -6.52 -5.00 5.63
CA THR A 119 -5.64 -5.66 6.60
C THR A 119 -4.55 -4.72 7.14
N LEU A 120 -4.10 -3.78 6.32
CA LEU A 120 -2.99 -2.87 6.62
C LEU A 120 -3.45 -1.52 7.19
N LEU A 121 -4.65 -1.05 6.81
CA LEU A 121 -5.17 0.27 7.21
C LEU A 121 -5.13 0.56 8.72
N PRO A 122 -5.41 -0.39 9.62
CA PRO A 122 -5.33 -0.14 11.08
C PRO A 122 -3.92 0.16 11.59
N LEU A 123 -2.88 -0.13 10.78
CA LEU A 123 -1.46 0.02 11.15
C LEU A 123 -0.79 1.24 10.53
N LEU A 124 -1.46 1.93 9.61
CA LEU A 124 -0.93 3.16 9.01
C LEU A 124 -1.05 4.33 9.99
N HIS A 125 0.03 5.10 10.13
CA HIS A 125 0.05 6.29 10.98
C HIS A 125 -0.21 7.56 10.15
N SER A 126 0.32 7.60 8.92
CA SER A 126 0.10 8.70 8.00
C SER A 126 -1.38 8.83 7.63
N PRO A 127 -1.93 10.06 7.56
CA PRO A 127 -3.26 10.29 7.01
C PRO A 127 -3.35 9.74 5.59
N TYR A 128 -4.42 9.00 5.30
CA TYR A 128 -4.63 8.36 4.00
C TYR A 128 -6.07 8.51 3.52
N GLN A 129 -6.26 8.34 2.21
CA GLN A 129 -7.56 8.11 1.60
C GLN A 129 -7.64 6.68 1.08
N HIS A 130 -8.60 5.91 1.57
CA HIS A 130 -8.85 4.56 1.07
C HIS A 130 -9.88 4.61 -0.07
N ILE A 131 -9.46 4.23 -1.27
CA ILE A 131 -10.31 4.21 -2.48
C ILE A 131 -10.24 2.80 -3.09
N PRO A 132 -11.09 1.85 -2.64
CA PRO A 132 -11.02 0.44 -3.07
C PRO A 132 -11.15 0.22 -4.58
N ASP A 133 -11.91 1.10 -5.24
CA ASP A 133 -12.28 1.00 -6.65
C ASP A 133 -11.53 2.01 -7.55
N LEU A 134 -10.36 2.50 -7.10
CA LEU A 134 -9.59 3.54 -7.77
C LEU A 134 -9.33 3.27 -9.26
N VAL A 135 -9.00 2.02 -9.61
CA VAL A 135 -8.77 1.60 -11.00
C VAL A 135 -10.04 1.69 -11.83
N LEU A 136 -11.16 1.19 -11.30
CA LEU A 136 -12.45 1.21 -11.98
C LEU A 136 -12.95 2.64 -12.20
N ARG A 137 -12.80 3.50 -11.19
CA ARG A 137 -13.12 4.92 -11.35
C ARG A 137 -12.25 5.60 -12.41
N GLY A 138 -10.96 5.26 -12.46
CA GLY A 138 -10.08 5.73 -13.52
C GLY A 138 -10.57 5.29 -14.91
N LEU A 139 -10.97 4.04 -15.07
CA LEU A 139 -11.55 3.54 -16.33
C LEU A 139 -12.83 4.29 -16.71
N LEU A 140 -13.74 4.52 -15.76
CA LEU A 140 -14.97 5.27 -16.00
C LEU A 140 -14.67 6.68 -16.56
N THR A 141 -13.70 7.39 -15.98
CA THR A 141 -13.33 8.73 -16.47
C THR A 141 -12.79 8.76 -17.90
N ILE A 142 -12.16 7.66 -18.36
CA ILE A 142 -11.69 7.54 -19.73
C ILE A 142 -12.88 7.30 -20.66
N VAL A 143 -13.84 6.47 -20.26
CA VAL A 143 -15.04 6.21 -21.04
C VAL A 143 -15.87 7.48 -21.19
N ASP A 144 -16.13 8.21 -20.10
CA ASP A 144 -16.95 9.43 -20.10
C ASP A 144 -16.33 10.57 -20.91
N LYS A 145 -14.99 10.62 -21.06
CA LYS A 145 -14.29 11.63 -21.87
C LYS A 145 -14.23 11.30 -23.37
N ASN A 146 -14.48 10.03 -23.74
CA ASN A 146 -14.44 9.56 -25.12
C ASN A 146 -15.84 9.33 -25.72
N LEU A 147 -16.89 9.61 -24.94
CA LEU A 147 -18.29 9.71 -25.37
C LEU A 147 -18.69 11.19 -25.50
#